data_AF-A0A8S8Z089-F1
#
_entry.id   AF-A0A8S8Z089-F1
#
_cell.length_a   1.000
_cell.length_b   1.000
_cell.length_c   1.000
_cell.angle_alpha   90.00
_cell.angle_beta   90.00
_cell.angle_gamma   90.00
#
_symmetry.space_group_name_H-M   'P 1'
#
loop_
_entity.id
_entity.type
_entity.pdbx_description
1 polymer ?
#
loop_
_entity_poly.entity_id
_entity_poly.type
_entity_poly.pdbx_seq_one_letter_code
_entity_poly.pdbx_strand_id
1 'polypeptide(L)'
;MKDFLLQAQSNDNVQSSLSENISSFVERVNPLQLPHESFVTDLAIIMILAAIVTLAFFKIRQPLIIGYLFAGMLIGPLSPLWTSFLPANGGPSTSVGIGILSDISALNLFADIGVILLLFVIGIEFPFAKIRSIGKVALVLVR
;
A
#
# COMPACT_ATOMS: atom_id res chain seq x y z
N MET A 1 33.38 -52.06 21.14
CA MET A 1 33.48 -50.59 21.25
C MET A 1 33.12 -49.85 19.96
N LYS A 2 33.24 -50.45 18.76
CA LYS A 2 32.93 -49.78 17.48
C LYS A 2 31.42 -49.71 17.19
N ASP A 3 30.63 -50.66 17.71
CA ASP A 3 29.18 -50.71 17.53
C ASP A 3 28.42 -49.66 18.34
N PHE A 4 28.96 -49.24 19.48
CA PHE A 4 28.40 -48.14 20.30
C PHE A 4 28.56 -46.77 19.62
N LEU A 5 29.64 -46.57 18.84
CA LEU A 5 29.85 -45.35 18.06
C LEU A 5 28.98 -45.30 16.80
N LEU A 6 28.67 -46.44 16.18
CA LEU A 6 27.71 -46.51 15.08
C LEU A 6 26.27 -46.26 15.54
N GLN A 7 25.93 -46.62 16.78
CA GLN A 7 24.60 -46.39 17.35
C GLN A 7 24.41 -44.92 17.79
N ALA A 8 25.46 -44.28 18.31
CA ALA A 8 25.45 -42.83 18.59
C ALA A 8 25.23 -42.01 17.30
N GLN A 9 25.93 -42.34 16.21
CA GLN A 9 25.78 -41.66 14.92
C GLN A 9 24.41 -41.94 14.26
N SER A 10 23.80 -43.11 14.51
CA SER A 10 22.45 -43.41 14.03
C SER A 10 21.37 -42.59 14.75
N ASN A 11 21.59 -42.28 16.03
CA ASN A 11 20.67 -41.49 16.84
C ASN A 11 20.66 -40.02 16.39
N ASP A 12 21.82 -39.48 16.00
CA ASP A 12 21.94 -38.11 15.46
C ASP A 12 21.18 -37.93 14.12
N ASN A 13 21.19 -38.95 13.25
CA ASN A 13 20.45 -38.92 11.97
C ASN A 13 18.93 -39.01 12.15
N VAL A 14 18.45 -39.70 13.19
CA VAL A 14 17.02 -39.73 13.53
C VAL A 14 16.61 -38.43 14.22
N GLN A 15 17.47 -37.87 15.08
CA GLN A 15 17.23 -36.57 15.70
C GLN A 15 17.16 -35.45 14.64
N SER A 16 18.06 -35.46 13.65
CA SER A 16 18.11 -34.44 12.60
C SER A 16 16.91 -34.51 11.68
N SER A 17 16.47 -35.71 11.28
CA SER A 17 15.28 -35.88 10.44
C SER A 17 13.99 -35.51 11.17
N LEU A 18 13.88 -35.76 12.48
CA LEU A 18 12.76 -35.28 13.28
C LEU A 18 12.78 -33.76 13.45
N SER A 19 13.95 -33.15 13.69
CA SER A 19 14.11 -31.70 13.77
C SER A 19 13.82 -30.98 12.44
N GLU A 20 14.21 -31.55 11.29
CA GLU A 20 13.86 -31.01 9.98
C GLU A 20 12.35 -31.08 9.70
N ASN A 21 11.70 -32.19 10.05
CA ASN A 21 10.25 -32.29 9.92
C ASN A 21 9.55 -31.29 10.85
N ILE A 22 9.93 -31.22 12.13
CA ILE A 22 9.34 -30.29 13.12
C ILE A 22 9.52 -28.84 12.68
N SER A 23 10.71 -28.45 12.21
CA SER A 23 10.95 -27.09 11.71
C SER A 23 10.11 -26.78 10.47
N SER A 24 9.95 -27.73 9.54
CA SER A 24 9.08 -27.56 8.37
C SER A 24 7.58 -27.41 8.73
N PHE A 25 7.13 -28.07 9.81
CA PHE A 25 5.77 -27.91 10.33
C PHE A 25 5.61 -26.59 11.10
N VAL A 26 6.60 -26.16 11.88
CA VAL A 26 6.61 -24.86 12.56
C VAL A 26 6.58 -23.71 11.56
N GLU A 27 7.30 -23.82 10.44
CA GLU A 27 7.28 -22.85 9.34
C GLU A 27 5.90 -22.79 8.65
N ARG A 28 5.23 -23.93 8.47
CA ARG A 28 3.87 -24.00 7.91
C ARG A 28 2.76 -23.56 8.87
N VAL A 29 2.99 -23.64 10.18
CA VAL A 29 2.04 -23.26 11.25
C VAL A 29 2.23 -21.81 11.70
N ASN A 30 3.34 -21.17 11.35
CA ASN A 30 3.54 -19.72 11.49
C ASN A 30 3.42 -18.94 10.16
N PRO A 31 2.36 -19.09 9.34
CA PRO A 31 2.17 -18.31 8.13
C PRO A 31 1.71 -16.86 8.40
N LEU A 32 1.62 -16.44 9.68
CA LEU A 32 1.12 -15.13 10.10
C LEU A 32 2.18 -14.26 10.80
N GLN A 33 3.47 -14.47 10.51
CA GLN A 33 4.43 -13.38 10.67
C GLN A 33 4.20 -12.39 9.52
N LEU A 34 3.10 -11.64 9.60
CA LEU A 34 2.92 -10.46 8.78
C LEU A 34 4.11 -9.53 9.06
N PRO A 35 4.82 -9.07 8.03
CA PRO A 35 5.81 -8.01 8.19
C PRO A 35 5.08 -6.70 8.53
N HIS A 36 4.58 -6.53 9.75
CA HIS A 36 3.83 -5.32 10.16
C HIS A 36 4.68 -4.04 10.09
N GLU A 37 6.00 -4.19 10.17
CA GLU A 37 6.95 -3.09 9.98
C GLU A 37 6.93 -2.53 8.55
N SER A 38 6.59 -3.36 7.55
CA SER A 38 6.60 -2.95 6.15
C SER A 38 5.42 -2.04 5.81
N PHE A 39 4.21 -2.33 6.29
CA PHE A 39 3.02 -1.57 5.94
C PHE A 39 3.06 -0.11 6.41
N VAL A 40 3.47 0.12 7.66
CA VAL A 40 3.60 1.48 8.21
C VAL A 40 4.73 2.23 7.52
N THR A 41 5.83 1.54 7.21
CA THR A 41 6.96 2.12 6.47
C THR A 41 6.56 2.49 5.05
N ASP A 42 5.81 1.65 4.36
CA ASP A 42 5.29 1.92 3.01
C ASP A 42 4.32 3.11 3.02
N LEU A 43 3.44 3.19 4.02
CA LEU A 43 2.56 4.34 4.23
C LEU A 43 3.37 5.63 4.47
N ALA A 44 4.42 5.56 5.28
CA ALA A 44 5.30 6.70 5.55
C ALA A 44 6.04 7.14 4.27
N ILE A 45 6.51 6.20 3.45
CA ILE A 45 7.18 6.49 2.18
C ILE A 45 6.22 7.17 1.20
N ILE A 46 5.00 6.66 1.01
CA ILE A 46 4.02 7.30 0.09
C ILE A 46 3.63 8.69 0.59
N MET A 47 3.55 8.91 1.92
CA MET A 47 3.25 10.21 2.52
C MET A 47 4.36 11.23 2.28
N ILE A 48 5.62 10.83 2.48
CA ILE A 48 6.79 11.67 2.23
C ILE A 48 6.87 12.03 0.74
N LEU A 49 6.68 11.05 -0.15
CA LEU A 49 6.75 11.28 -1.58
C LEU A 49 5.61 12.19 -2.07
N ALA A 50 4.38 11.95 -1.60
CA ALA A 50 3.24 12.81 -1.89
C ALA A 50 3.48 14.25 -1.39
N ALA A 51 4.07 14.43 -0.21
CA ALA A 51 4.40 15.74 0.32
C ALA A 51 5.44 16.48 -0.55
N ILE A 52 6.52 15.79 -0.97
CA ILE A 52 7.55 16.36 -1.85
C ILE A 52 6.95 16.81 -3.18
N VAL A 53 6.17 15.94 -3.83
CA VAL A 53 5.52 16.24 -5.12
C VAL A 53 4.52 17.38 -4.98
N THR A 54 3.69 17.36 -3.94
CA THR A 54 2.70 18.41 -3.69
C THR A 54 3.39 19.76 -3.44
N LEU A 55 4.49 19.78 -2.68
CA LEU A 55 5.26 20.99 -2.41
C LEU A 55 5.91 21.54 -3.70
N ALA A 56 6.41 20.67 -4.57
CA ALA A 56 6.93 21.06 -5.88
C ALA A 56 5.83 21.70 -6.75
N PHE A 57 4.64 21.10 -6.81
CA PHE A 57 3.49 21.63 -7.56
C PHE A 57 2.96 22.93 -6.97
N PHE A 58 3.00 23.08 -5.65
CA PHE A 58 2.66 24.33 -4.97
C PHE A 58 3.61 25.46 -5.38
N LYS A 59 4.91 25.18 -5.51
CA LYS A 59 5.91 26.15 -6.00
C LYS A 59 5.65 26.57 -7.46
N ILE A 60 5.04 25.70 -8.26
CA ILE A 60 4.74 25.93 -9.69
C ILE A 60 3.38 26.63 -9.88
N ARG A 61 2.66 26.99 -8.79
CA ARG A 61 1.32 27.63 -8.82
C ARG A 61 0.25 26.82 -9.55
N GLN A 62 0.41 25.50 -9.63
CA GLN A 62 -0.62 24.60 -10.18
C GLN A 62 -1.64 24.24 -9.09
N PRO A 63 -2.91 23.98 -9.45
CA PRO A 63 -3.90 23.44 -8.51
C PRO A 63 -3.37 22.21 -7.76
N LEU A 64 -3.47 22.24 -6.43
CA LEU A 64 -2.92 21.19 -5.54
C LEU A 64 -3.41 19.78 -5.89
N ILE A 65 -4.64 19.67 -6.39
CA ILE A 65 -5.23 18.39 -6.83
C ILE A 65 -4.38 17.66 -7.86
N ILE A 66 -3.66 18.39 -8.72
CA ILE A 66 -2.80 17.83 -9.76
C ILE A 66 -1.55 17.21 -9.14
N GLY A 67 -1.02 17.81 -8.07
CA GLY A 67 0.13 17.27 -7.33
C GLY A 67 -0.18 15.92 -6.70
N TYR A 68 -1.35 15.78 -6.08
CA TYR A 68 -1.80 14.50 -5.49
C TYR A 68 -2.01 13.42 -6.56
N LEU A 69 -2.59 13.77 -7.71
CA LEU A 69 -2.77 12.85 -8.83
C LEU A 69 -1.43 12.40 -9.42
N PHE A 70 -0.51 13.34 -9.61
CA PHE A 70 0.82 13.07 -10.15
C PHE A 70 1.65 12.20 -9.20
N ALA A 71 1.57 12.43 -7.88
CA ALA A 71 2.19 11.57 -6.88
C ALA A 71 1.66 10.13 -6.99
N GLY A 72 0.34 9.93 -7.04
CA GLY A 72 -0.26 8.60 -7.23
C GLY A 72 0.18 7.91 -8.53
N MET A 73 0.31 8.68 -9.61
CA MET A 73 0.83 8.18 -10.89
C MET A 73 2.31 7.76 -10.82
N LEU A 74 3.12 8.50 -10.05
CA LEU A 74 4.53 8.19 -9.76
C LEU A 74 4.71 6.94 -8.90
N ILE A 75 3.85 6.72 -7.91
CA ILE A 75 3.88 5.51 -7.07
C ILE A 75 3.30 4.29 -7.79
N GLY A 76 2.29 4.49 -8.64
CA GLY A 76 1.67 3.41 -9.41
C GLY A 76 2.46 3.10 -10.70
N PRO A 77 1.91 3.37 -11.90
CA PRO A 77 2.50 2.91 -13.16
C PRO A 77 3.86 3.54 -13.52
N LEU A 78 4.13 4.77 -13.09
CA LEU A 78 5.38 5.48 -13.41
C LEU A 78 6.50 5.23 -12.39
N SER A 79 6.28 4.34 -11.41
CA SER A 79 7.29 3.98 -10.42
C SER A 79 8.61 3.49 -11.03
N PRO A 80 8.65 2.73 -12.15
CA PRO A 80 9.92 2.29 -12.74
C PRO A 80 10.74 3.46 -13.33
N LEU A 81 10.08 4.55 -13.72
CA LEU A 81 10.76 5.67 -14.40
C LEU A 81 11.56 6.52 -13.42
N TRP A 82 11.03 6.83 -12.24
CA TRP A 82 11.71 7.68 -11.25
C TRP A 82 12.70 6.89 -10.39
N THR A 83 12.37 5.64 -10.05
CA THR A 83 13.26 4.76 -9.26
C THR A 83 14.58 4.46 -9.97
N SER A 84 14.59 4.46 -11.31
CA SER A 84 15.83 4.32 -12.09
C SER A 84 16.82 5.49 -11.92
N PHE A 85 16.37 6.68 -11.48
CA PHE A 85 17.23 7.84 -11.27
C PHE A 85 17.79 7.92 -9.84
N LEU A 86 17.32 7.08 -8.90
CA LEU A 86 17.78 7.03 -7.52
C LEU A 86 18.69 5.80 -7.33
N PRO A 87 20.02 5.98 -7.15
CA PRO A 87 20.95 4.87 -7.00
C PRO A 87 20.65 4.02 -5.76
N ALA A 88 20.83 2.69 -5.91
CA ALA A 88 20.55 1.61 -4.96
C ALA A 88 21.39 1.62 -3.66
N ASN A 89 21.60 2.77 -3.02
CA ASN A 89 22.25 2.86 -1.70
C ASN A 89 21.27 2.57 -0.54
N GLY A 90 20.10 1.99 -0.84
CA GLY A 90 19.01 1.73 0.12
C GLY A 90 18.30 0.39 -0.11
N GLY A 91 19.05 -0.71 0.03
CA GLY A 91 18.56 -2.06 0.34
C GLY A 91 17.67 -2.80 -0.69
N PRO A 92 17.66 -4.15 -0.70
CA PRO A 92 16.97 -4.97 -1.72
C PRO A 92 15.43 -5.04 -1.58
N SER A 93 14.83 -4.28 -0.67
CA SER A 93 13.40 -4.34 -0.31
C SER A 93 12.57 -3.16 -0.80
N THR A 94 13.18 -2.16 -1.45
CA THR A 94 12.50 -0.95 -1.93
C THR A 94 12.02 -1.12 -3.37
N SER A 95 11.11 -2.06 -3.62
CA SER A 95 10.31 -2.11 -4.84
C SER A 95 9.17 -1.07 -4.74
N VAL A 96 9.53 0.22 -4.78
CA VAL A 96 8.71 1.44 -4.53
C VAL A 96 7.57 1.66 -5.55
N GLY A 97 6.85 0.62 -5.93
CA GLY A 97 5.61 0.80 -6.69
C GLY A 97 5.03 -0.45 -7.33
N ILE A 98 5.71 -1.60 -7.22
CA ILE A 98 5.23 -2.86 -7.80
C ILE A 98 4.71 -3.84 -6.71
N GLY A 99 5.16 -3.70 -5.46
CA GLY A 99 4.73 -4.58 -4.35
C GLY A 99 3.48 -4.11 -3.59
N ILE A 100 3.20 -2.80 -3.58
CA ILE A 100 2.10 -2.20 -2.78
C ILE A 100 0.74 -2.37 -3.49
N LEU A 101 0.75 -2.65 -4.80
CA LEU A 101 -0.42 -2.60 -5.69
C LEU A 101 -1.06 -3.97 -5.96
N SER A 102 -0.63 -5.05 -5.28
CA SER A 102 -1.13 -6.40 -5.56
C SER A 102 -2.59 -6.61 -5.15
N ASP A 103 -3.09 -5.86 -4.16
CA ASP A 103 -4.48 -5.95 -3.71
C ASP A 103 -5.36 -4.84 -4.31
N ILE A 104 -5.65 -4.96 -5.60
CA ILE A 104 -6.64 -4.12 -6.31
C ILE A 104 -7.99 -4.10 -5.58
N SER A 105 -8.36 -5.20 -4.92
CA SER A 105 -9.58 -5.31 -4.11
C SER A 105 -9.59 -4.37 -2.92
N ALA A 106 -8.47 -4.23 -2.20
CA ALA A 106 -8.37 -3.31 -1.08
C ALA A 106 -8.46 -1.86 -1.54
N LEU A 107 -7.76 -1.50 -2.63
CA LEU A 107 -7.83 -0.16 -3.21
C LEU A 107 -9.22 0.22 -3.68
N ASN A 108 -9.94 -0.70 -4.32
CA ASN A 108 -11.33 -0.47 -4.72
C ASN A 108 -12.23 -0.19 -3.51
N LEU A 109 -12.07 -0.95 -2.41
CA LEU A 109 -12.82 -0.69 -1.17
C LEU A 109 -12.52 0.70 -0.60
N PHE A 110 -11.24 1.10 -0.54
CA PHE A 110 -10.86 2.44 -0.08
C PHE A 110 -11.38 3.55 -1.00
N ALA A 111 -11.36 3.34 -2.31
CA ALA A 111 -11.89 4.26 -3.30
C ALA A 111 -13.41 4.42 -3.16
N ASP A 112 -14.14 3.31 -3.02
CA ASP A 112 -15.60 3.32 -2.84
C ASP A 112 -15.99 4.07 -1.56
N ILE A 113 -15.33 3.77 -0.43
CA ILE A 113 -15.55 4.49 0.84
C ILE A 113 -15.20 5.97 0.68
N GLY A 114 -14.07 6.29 0.04
CA GLY A 114 -13.63 7.67 -0.20
C GLY A 114 -14.63 8.48 -1.04
N VAL A 115 -15.17 7.89 -2.11
CA VAL A 115 -16.18 8.52 -2.96
C VAL A 115 -17.50 8.70 -2.21
N ILE A 116 -17.94 7.68 -1.45
CA ILE A 116 -19.15 7.78 -0.62
C ILE A 116 -19.00 8.92 0.40
N LEU A 117 -17.87 8.99 1.10
CA LEU A 117 -17.61 10.06 2.07
C LEU A 117 -17.52 11.43 1.40
N LEU A 118 -16.90 11.54 0.22
CA LEU A 118 -16.83 12.79 -0.53
C LEU A 118 -18.23 13.27 -0.93
N LEU A 119 -19.05 12.40 -1.52
CA LEU A 119 -20.42 12.71 -1.89
C LEU A 119 -21.29 13.04 -0.67
N PHE A 120 -21.05 12.37 0.47
CA PHE A 120 -21.73 12.66 1.72
C PHE A 120 -21.36 14.05 2.28
N VAL A 121 -20.07 14.39 2.32
CA VAL A 121 -19.60 15.72 2.75
C VAL A 121 -20.12 16.80 1.82
N ILE A 122 -20.09 16.58 0.51
CA ILE A 122 -20.70 17.50 -0.45
C ILE A 122 -22.20 17.65 -0.16
N GLY A 123 -22.89 16.54 0.13
CA GLY A 123 -24.30 16.53 0.53
C GLY A 123 -24.59 17.34 1.79
N ILE A 124 -23.73 17.29 2.81
CA ILE A 124 -23.89 18.07 4.05
C ILE A 124 -23.52 19.55 3.88
N GLU A 125 -22.53 19.86 3.02
CA GLU A 125 -22.05 21.21 2.78
C GLU A 125 -23.05 22.05 1.96
N PHE A 126 -23.91 21.41 1.18
CA PHE A 126 -24.93 22.11 0.40
C PHE A 126 -26.12 22.55 1.28
N PRO A 127 -26.33 23.88 1.48
CA PRO A 127 -27.46 24.35 2.27
C PRO A 127 -28.77 24.13 1.50
N PHE A 128 -29.76 23.54 2.18
CA PHE A 128 -31.11 23.28 1.63
C PHE A 128 -31.76 24.51 0.99
N ALA A 129 -31.47 25.71 1.50
CA ALA A 129 -31.96 26.96 0.93
C ALA A 129 -31.47 27.22 -0.51
N LYS A 130 -30.23 26.82 -0.82
CA LYS A 130 -29.62 27.00 -2.14
C LYS A 130 -30.11 25.97 -3.16
N ILE A 131 -30.43 24.76 -2.71
CA ILE A 131 -31.14 23.76 -3.52
C ILE A 131 -32.52 24.28 -3.95
N ARG A 132 -33.27 24.91 -3.02
CA ARG A 132 -34.60 25.46 -3.32
C ARG A 132 -34.56 26.64 -4.30
N SER A 133 -33.53 27.49 -4.24
CA SER A 133 -33.42 28.63 -5.15
C SER A 133 -32.93 28.22 -6.55
N ILE A 134 -31.94 27.32 -6.63
CA ILE A 134 -31.43 26.80 -7.90
C ILE A 134 -32.49 25.93 -8.59
N GLY A 135 -33.29 25.16 -7.84
CA GLY A 135 -34.37 24.35 -8.41
C GLY A 135 -35.41 25.14 -9.20
N LYS A 136 -35.75 26.37 -8.77
CA LYS A 136 -36.63 27.27 -9.52
C LYS A 136 -36.00 27.74 -10.83
N VAL A 137 -34.72 28.10 -10.81
CA VAL A 137 -33.98 28.54 -12.01
C VAL A 137 -33.76 27.38 -12.98
N ALA A 138 -33.41 26.19 -12.47
CA ALA A 138 -33.23 24.98 -13.26
C ALA A 138 -34.51 24.54 -13.96
N LEU A 139 -35.67 24.62 -13.29
CA LEU A 139 -36.96 24.28 -13.88
C LEU A 139 -37.38 25.23 -15.02
N VAL A 140 -37.02 26.51 -14.92
CA VAL A 140 -37.26 27.50 -15.99
C VAL A 140 -36.30 27.30 -17.15
N LEU A 141 -35.05 26.87 -16.89
CA LEU A 141 -34.04 26.66 -17.92
C LEU A 141 -34.21 25.33 -18.68
N VAL A 142 -34.86 24.33 -18.05
CA VAL A 142 -35.20 23.02 -18.64
C VAL A 142 -36.54 23.04 -19.40
N ARG A 143 -37.36 24.08 -19.23
CA ARG A 143 -38.63 24.27 -19.94
C ARG A 143 -38.45 25.15 -21.16
#